data_AF-A0A9E6JXZ2-F1
#
_entry.id   AF-A0A9E6JXZ2-F1
#
_cell.length_a   1.000
_cell.length_b   1.000
_cell.length_c   1.000
_cell.angle_alpha   90.00
_cell.angle_beta   90.00
_cell.angle_gamma   90.00
#
_symmetry.space_group_name_H-M   'P 1'
#
loop_
_entity.id
_entity.type
_entity.pdbx_description
1 polymer ?
#
loop_
_entity_poly.entity_id
_entity_poly.type
_entity_poly.pdbx_seq_one_letter_code
_entity_poly.pdbx_strand_id
1 'polypeptide(L)'
;MNQFSGVISFVGDISSFHFDLPFSYLIGEQEDGNTTMYFYGETEMKSSEELEKFIISVVGREKITSDISISTEDKIELFIENDEELEGEYMRTIIEGAGEDFESVMQNFGDSSPNIIAIREAEKSAFFGNRVIKIDIVY
;
A
#
# COMPACT_ATOMS: atom_id res chain seq x y z
N MET A 1 7.03 13.44 9.10
CA MET A 1 7.51 12.58 7.99
C MET A 1 6.34 12.37 7.03
N ASN A 2 6.58 11.83 5.84
CA ASN A 2 5.53 11.59 4.85
C ASN A 2 4.95 10.18 5.08
N GLN A 3 3.63 10.06 5.21
CA GLN A 3 2.96 8.76 5.24
C GLN A 3 2.91 8.14 3.84
N PHE A 4 3.04 6.82 3.77
CA PHE A 4 2.88 6.04 2.53
C PHE A 4 2.26 4.66 2.81
N SER A 5 1.67 4.08 1.77
CA SER A 5 1.25 2.68 1.71
C SER A 5 1.26 2.24 0.25
N GLY A 6 1.66 0.99 0.00
CA GLY A 6 1.72 0.50 -1.37
C GLY A 6 2.08 -0.97 -1.47
N VAL A 7 2.08 -1.43 -2.72
CA VAL A 7 2.54 -2.76 -3.10
C VAL A 7 3.50 -2.67 -4.27
N ILE A 8 4.45 -3.60 -4.30
CA ILE A 8 5.28 -3.89 -5.48
C ILE A 8 5.30 -5.41 -5.68
N SER A 9 5.04 -5.85 -6.90
CA SER A 9 5.18 -7.25 -7.28
C SER A 9 6.52 -7.47 -8.00
N PHE A 10 7.18 -8.59 -7.68
CA PHE A 10 8.50 -8.95 -8.17
C PHE A 10 8.50 -10.31 -8.85
N VAL A 11 9.40 -10.48 -9.81
CA VAL A 11 9.63 -11.77 -10.46
C VAL A 11 10.29 -12.75 -9.47
N GLY A 12 9.64 -13.90 -9.30
CA GLY A 12 10.11 -15.00 -8.45
C GLY A 12 9.85 -14.80 -6.95
N ASP A 13 10.28 -15.80 -6.17
CA ASP A 13 10.10 -15.84 -4.73
C ASP A 13 11.12 -14.98 -3.97
N ILE A 14 10.61 -14.08 -3.12
CA ILE A 14 11.39 -13.27 -2.16
C ILE A 14 10.98 -13.51 -0.70
N SER A 15 10.04 -14.43 -0.42
CA SER A 15 9.47 -14.66 0.92
C SER A 15 10.49 -15.13 1.96
N SER A 16 11.54 -15.82 1.51
CA SER A 16 12.63 -16.31 2.37
C SER A 16 13.69 -15.25 2.69
N PHE A 17 13.57 -14.04 2.14
CA PHE A 17 14.52 -12.95 2.37
C PHE A 17 14.00 -11.98 3.43
N HIS A 18 14.92 -11.55 4.29
CA HIS A 18 14.71 -10.41 5.17
C HIS A 18 15.39 -9.19 4.57
N PHE A 19 14.63 -8.13 4.37
CA PHE A 19 15.12 -6.87 3.78
C PHE A 19 15.26 -5.83 4.89
N ASP A 20 16.41 -5.16 4.92
CA ASP A 20 16.66 -4.05 5.83
C ASP A 20 15.97 -2.78 5.30
N LEU A 21 14.65 -2.73 5.50
CA LEU A 21 13.79 -1.61 5.15
C LEU A 21 13.48 -0.79 6.41
N PRO A 22 13.49 0.55 6.36
CA PRO A 22 13.24 1.40 7.52
C PRO A 22 11.73 1.50 7.86
N PHE A 23 10.93 0.56 7.39
CA PHE A 23 9.48 0.54 7.50
C PHE A 23 8.94 -0.89 7.39
N SER A 24 7.70 -1.06 7.81
CA SER A 24 7.04 -2.35 7.90
C SER A 24 6.55 -2.85 6.54
N TYR A 25 6.59 -4.17 6.38
CA TYR A 25 6.21 -4.83 5.15
C TYR A 25 5.73 -6.27 5.38
N LEU A 26 4.90 -6.78 4.46
CA LEU A 26 4.45 -8.16 4.37
C LEU A 26 4.77 -8.70 2.97
N ILE A 27 5.06 -10.00 2.86
CA ILE A 27 5.31 -10.66 1.57
C ILE A 27 4.26 -11.76 1.36
N GLY A 28 3.54 -11.67 0.24
CA GLY A 28 2.64 -12.71 -0.23
C GLY A 28 3.17 -13.38 -1.50
N GLU A 29 3.02 -14.70 -1.59
CA GLU A 29 3.31 -15.49 -2.79
C GLU A 29 2.07 -15.53 -3.71
N GLN A 30 2.30 -15.43 -5.02
CA GLN A 30 1.28 -15.58 -6.05
C GLN A 30 1.30 -17.00 -6.61
N GLU A 31 0.18 -17.47 -7.19
CA GLU A 31 0.08 -18.83 -7.76
C GLU A 31 1.10 -19.13 -8.87
N ASP A 32 1.64 -18.10 -9.53
CA ASP A 32 2.63 -18.22 -10.60
C ASP A 32 4.09 -18.22 -10.09
N GLY A 33 4.29 -18.21 -8.77
CA GLY A 33 5.61 -18.17 -8.12
C GLY A 33 6.24 -16.78 -8.05
N ASN A 34 5.54 -15.73 -8.46
CA ASN A 34 5.93 -14.35 -8.20
C ASN A 34 5.54 -13.94 -6.77
N THR A 35 6.06 -12.82 -6.32
CA THR A 35 5.78 -12.30 -4.97
C THR A 35 5.29 -10.88 -5.00
N THR A 36 4.48 -10.52 -4.01
CA THR A 36 4.05 -9.14 -3.78
C THR A 36 4.49 -8.73 -2.39
N MET A 37 5.23 -7.62 -2.34
CA MET A 37 5.56 -6.94 -1.09
C MET A 37 4.53 -5.84 -0.87
N TYR A 38 3.79 -5.95 0.23
CA TYR A 38 2.99 -4.86 0.78
C TYR A 38 3.83 -4.10 1.80
N PHE A 39 3.76 -2.77 1.81
CA PHE A 39 4.55 -1.93 2.72
C PHE A 39 3.81 -0.64 3.07
N TYR A 40 4.12 -0.09 4.23
CA TYR A 40 3.48 1.11 4.76
C TYR A 40 4.36 1.75 5.84
N GLY A 41 4.03 3.00 6.20
CA GLY A 41 4.66 3.69 7.32
C GLY A 41 4.98 5.14 7.00
N GLU A 42 6.04 5.64 7.63
CA GLU A 42 6.53 7.00 7.45
C GLU A 42 7.91 7.04 6.78
N THR A 43 8.15 8.02 5.90
CA THR A 43 9.40 8.18 5.15
C THR A 43 9.82 9.65 5.01
N GLU A 44 11.10 9.90 4.75
CA GLU A 44 11.61 11.21 4.33
C GLU A 44 11.57 11.40 2.80
N MET A 45 11.37 10.32 2.04
CA MET A 45 11.24 10.35 0.58
C MET A 45 10.04 11.17 0.16
N LYS A 46 10.13 11.83 -1.00
CA LYS A 46 9.16 12.86 -1.41
C LYS A 46 8.20 12.42 -2.49
N SER A 47 8.44 11.28 -3.12
CA SER A 47 7.58 10.74 -4.17
C SER A 47 7.50 9.23 -4.14
N SER A 48 6.42 8.71 -4.71
CA SER A 48 6.21 7.28 -4.94
C SER A 48 7.32 6.69 -5.81
N GLU A 49 7.80 7.44 -6.80
CA GLU A 49 8.92 7.05 -7.67
C GLU A 49 10.24 6.89 -6.89
N GLU A 50 10.53 7.79 -5.94
CA GLU A 50 11.72 7.71 -5.09
C GLU A 50 11.67 6.47 -4.19
N LEU A 51 10.52 6.24 -3.56
CA LEU A 51 10.27 5.08 -2.70
C LEU A 51 10.35 3.76 -3.48
N GLU A 52 9.75 3.70 -4.66
CA GLU A 52 9.81 2.54 -5.55
C GLU A 52 11.27 2.20 -5.90
N LYS A 53 12.05 3.18 -6.34
CA LYS A 53 13.45 2.96 -6.72
C LYS A 53 14.29 2.46 -5.55
N PHE A 54 14.05 3.00 -4.35
CA PHE A 54 14.71 2.52 -3.14
C PHE A 54 14.39 1.05 -2.87
N ILE A 55 13.10 0.68 -2.83
CA ILE A 55 12.69 -0.70 -2.56
C ILE A 55 13.25 -1.66 -3.61
N ILE A 56 13.16 -1.33 -4.90
CA ILE A 56 13.73 -2.16 -5.98
C ILE A 56 15.24 -2.34 -5.79
N SER A 57 15.96 -1.28 -5.39
CA SER A 57 17.41 -1.37 -5.17
C SER A 57 17.79 -2.29 -4.00
N VAL A 58 16.95 -2.34 -2.96
CA VAL A 58 17.13 -3.21 -1.79
C VAL A 58 16.76 -4.66 -2.11
N VAL A 59 15.63 -4.87 -2.79
CA VAL A 59 15.12 -6.21 -3.13
C VAL A 59 15.96 -6.89 -4.22
N GLY A 60 16.48 -6.11 -5.18
CA GLY A 60 17.36 -6.62 -6.24
C GLY A 60 16.69 -7.57 -7.23
N ARG A 61 15.36 -7.52 -7.34
CA ARG A 61 14.55 -8.31 -8.29
C ARG A 61 13.90 -7.42 -9.34
N GLU A 62 13.55 -8.04 -10.46
CA GLU A 62 12.79 -7.37 -11.52
C GLU A 62 11.37 -7.06 -11.03
N LYS A 63 10.96 -5.79 -11.15
CA LYS A 63 9.60 -5.35 -10.86
C LYS A 63 8.64 -5.81 -11.96
N ILE A 64 7.50 -6.35 -11.58
CA ILE A 64 6.36 -6.63 -12.46
C ILE A 64 5.41 -5.42 -12.48
N THR A 65 4.91 -5.02 -11.32
CA THR A 65 3.97 -3.90 -11.16
C THR A 65 4.13 -3.24 -9.80
N SER A 66 3.59 -2.04 -9.66
CA SER A 66 3.60 -1.26 -8.43
C SER A 66 2.37 -0.36 -8.34
N ASP A 67 1.95 -0.11 -7.11
CA ASP A 67 0.88 0.82 -6.77
C ASP A 67 1.18 1.38 -5.37
N ILE A 68 1.59 2.65 -5.32
CA ILE A 68 2.13 3.31 -4.15
C ILE A 68 1.47 4.66 -4.03
N SER A 69 0.96 4.98 -2.84
CA SER A 69 0.52 6.33 -2.51
C SER A 69 1.39 6.91 -1.42
N ILE A 70 1.70 8.20 -1.54
CA ILE A 70 2.46 8.97 -0.54
C ILE A 70 1.78 10.31 -0.31
N SER A 71 1.74 10.75 0.95
CA SER A 71 1.06 11.97 1.41
C SER A 71 1.49 13.28 0.72
N THR A 72 2.62 13.29 0.03
CA THR A 72 3.07 14.43 -0.79
C THR A 72 2.40 14.51 -2.16
N GLU A 73 1.81 13.41 -2.64
CA GLU A 73 1.18 13.27 -3.96
C GLU A 73 -0.33 13.00 -3.86
N ASP A 74 -0.73 12.25 -2.83
CA ASP A 74 -2.06 11.68 -2.66
C ASP A 74 -2.57 11.89 -1.22
N LYS A 75 -3.88 11.85 -1.00
CA LYS A 75 -4.41 11.73 0.36
C LYS A 75 -4.20 10.30 0.86
N ILE A 76 -3.73 10.17 2.08
CA ILE A 76 -3.55 8.89 2.76
C ILE A 76 -3.74 9.09 4.26
N GLU A 77 -4.35 8.11 4.91
CA GLU A 77 -4.39 7.97 6.35
C GLU A 77 -3.95 6.55 6.70
N LEU A 78 -3.11 6.41 7.74
CA LEU A 78 -2.67 5.13 8.29
C LEU A 78 -3.39 4.89 9.62
N PHE A 79 -3.86 3.67 9.82
CA PHE A 79 -4.70 3.28 10.97
C PHE A 79 -3.98 2.33 11.94
N ILE A 80 -2.66 2.33 11.91
CA ILE A 80 -1.86 1.30 12.56
C ILE A 80 -1.50 1.75 13.97
N GLU A 81 -2.11 1.10 14.96
CA GLU A 81 -1.83 1.37 16.38
C GLU A 81 -0.67 0.51 16.91
N ASN A 82 -0.43 -0.68 16.33
CA ASN A 82 0.65 -1.59 16.72
C ASN A 82 1.08 -2.52 15.56
N ASP A 83 2.27 -2.28 14.98
CA ASP A 83 2.84 -3.11 13.91
C ASP A 83 3.16 -4.55 14.35
N GLU A 84 3.37 -4.78 15.66
CA GLU A 84 3.75 -6.10 16.19
C GLU A 84 2.61 -7.14 16.11
N GLU A 85 1.39 -6.73 15.79
CA GLU A 85 0.20 -7.59 15.74
C GLU A 85 -0.29 -7.89 14.31
N LEU A 86 0.40 -7.37 13.28
CA LEU A 86 0.00 -7.57 11.89
C LEU A 86 0.49 -8.92 11.35
N GLU A 87 -0.18 -9.98 11.79
CA GLU A 87 -0.12 -11.31 11.20
C GLU A 87 -1.37 -11.52 10.33
N GLY A 88 -1.21 -11.98 9.09
CA GLY A 88 -2.37 -12.29 8.24
C GLY A 88 -2.15 -12.18 6.73
N GLU A 89 -3.24 -12.38 6.01
CA GLU A 89 -3.34 -12.16 4.58
C GLU A 89 -3.65 -10.70 4.27
N TYR A 90 -2.87 -10.11 3.37
CA TYR A 90 -3.13 -8.78 2.86
C TYR A 90 -4.29 -8.81 1.85
N MET A 91 -5.26 -7.93 2.05
CA MET A 91 -6.39 -7.72 1.16
C MET A 91 -6.51 -6.24 0.81
N ARG A 92 -6.89 -5.96 -0.44
CA ARG A 92 -7.19 -4.60 -0.90
C ARG A 92 -8.64 -4.50 -1.37
N THR A 93 -9.33 -3.49 -0.89
CA THR A 93 -10.63 -3.07 -1.42
C THR A 93 -10.45 -1.80 -2.25
N ILE A 94 -11.08 -1.77 -3.43
CA ILE A 94 -11.04 -0.61 -4.34
C ILE A 94 -12.45 0.00 -4.40
N ILE A 95 -12.55 1.30 -4.16
CA ILE A 95 -13.79 2.07 -4.18
C ILE A 95 -13.71 3.10 -5.32
N GLU A 96 -14.68 3.01 -6.24
CA GLU A 96 -14.86 3.93 -7.35
C GLU A 96 -16.34 4.27 -7.55
N GLY A 97 -16.66 5.56 -7.72
CA GLY A 97 -18.01 6.02 -8.00
C GLY A 97 -18.09 7.54 -8.02
N ALA A 98 -19.04 8.11 -8.77
CA ALA A 98 -19.15 9.56 -8.98
C ALA A 98 -19.36 10.39 -7.69
N GLY A 99 -19.77 9.76 -6.59
CA GLY A 99 -19.96 10.39 -5.28
C GLY A 99 -18.99 9.91 -4.20
N GLU A 100 -18.02 9.07 -4.55
CA GLU A 100 -17.04 8.55 -3.60
C GLU A 100 -15.82 9.48 -3.58
N ASP A 101 -15.56 10.10 -2.43
CA ASP A 101 -14.36 10.88 -2.16
C ASP A 101 -13.67 10.38 -0.89
N PHE A 102 -12.41 10.77 -0.72
CA PHE A 102 -11.56 10.28 0.36
C PHE A 102 -12.21 10.51 1.73
N GLU A 103 -12.76 11.71 1.93
CA GLU A 103 -13.43 12.11 3.16
C GLU A 103 -14.68 11.28 3.46
N SER A 104 -15.50 10.96 2.46
CA SER A 104 -16.66 10.08 2.59
C SER A 104 -16.24 8.65 2.97
N VAL A 105 -15.24 8.09 2.31
CA VAL A 105 -14.73 6.75 2.64
C VAL A 105 -14.14 6.73 4.05
N MET A 106 -13.33 7.73 4.41
CA MET A 106 -12.79 7.89 5.74
C MET A 106 -13.88 7.90 6.83
N GLN A 107 -14.97 8.64 6.62
CA GLN A 107 -16.09 8.69 7.59
C GLN A 107 -16.82 7.36 7.75
N ASN A 108 -16.90 6.56 6.68
CA ASN A 108 -17.60 5.28 6.69
C ASN A 108 -16.73 4.14 7.25
N PHE A 109 -15.41 4.20 7.05
CA PHE A 109 -14.51 3.07 7.32
C PHE A 109 -13.45 3.34 8.39
N GLY A 110 -13.06 4.59 8.64
CA GLY A 110 -11.88 4.92 9.45
C GLY A 110 -11.93 4.41 10.89
N ASP A 111 -13.10 4.43 11.52
CA ASP A 111 -13.27 3.94 12.90
C ASP A 111 -13.88 2.52 12.97
N SER A 112 -14.14 1.90 11.82
CA SER A 112 -15.09 0.79 11.71
C SER A 112 -14.45 -0.60 11.73
N SER A 113 -13.11 -0.72 11.60
CA SER A 113 -12.45 -2.03 11.51
C SER A 113 -11.03 -2.03 12.10
N PRO A 114 -10.71 -2.93 13.05
CA PRO A 114 -9.36 -3.04 13.65
C PRO A 114 -8.28 -3.52 12.66
N ASN A 115 -8.69 -3.92 11.46
CA ASN A 115 -7.83 -4.57 10.48
C ASN A 115 -7.44 -3.66 9.30
N ILE A 116 -7.94 -2.42 9.27
CA ILE A 116 -7.57 -1.44 8.23
C ILE A 116 -6.17 -0.93 8.55
N ILE A 117 -5.30 -0.96 7.55
CA ILE A 117 -3.92 -0.45 7.64
C ILE A 117 -3.85 0.96 7.07
N ALA A 118 -4.45 1.15 5.90
CA ALA A 118 -4.41 2.43 5.21
C ALA A 118 -5.69 2.67 4.39
N ILE A 119 -6.12 3.92 4.35
CA ILE A 119 -7.04 4.43 3.32
C ILE A 119 -6.25 5.43 2.50
N ARG A 120 -6.19 5.25 1.18
CA ARG A 120 -5.38 6.09 0.29
C ARG A 120 -6.06 6.36 -1.04
N GLU A 121 -5.89 7.57 -1.55
CA GLU A 121 -6.17 7.86 -2.95
C GLU A 121 -5.06 7.29 -3.83
N ALA A 122 -5.40 6.93 -5.06
CA ALA A 122 -4.44 6.43 -6.04
C ALA A 122 -4.68 7.10 -7.41
N GLU A 123 -4.79 6.33 -8.48
CA GLU A 123 -5.02 6.83 -9.83
C GLU A 123 -6.37 7.53 -10.02
N LYS A 124 -6.48 8.30 -11.11
CA LYS A 124 -7.76 8.84 -11.56
C LYS A 124 -8.59 7.72 -12.19
N SER A 125 -9.84 7.55 -11.75
CA SER A 125 -10.79 6.62 -12.36
C SER A 125 -11.01 6.97 -13.82
N ALA A 126 -10.88 5.96 -14.68
CA ALA A 126 -11.16 6.08 -16.11
C ALA A 126 -12.65 6.28 -16.41
N PHE A 127 -13.53 5.88 -15.47
CA PHE A 127 -14.98 5.88 -15.67
C PHE A 127 -15.65 7.12 -15.08
N PHE A 128 -15.27 7.50 -13.86
CA PHE A 128 -15.97 8.52 -13.09
C PHE A 128 -15.20 9.85 -13.01
N GLY A 129 -13.90 9.84 -13.32
CA GLY A 129 -13.07 11.04 -13.37
C GLY A 129 -12.67 11.62 -12.01
N ASN A 130 -13.09 11.01 -10.90
CA ASN A 130 -12.55 11.23 -9.55
C ASN A 130 -11.35 10.29 -9.29
N ARG A 131 -10.70 10.45 -8.13
CA ARG A 131 -9.59 9.59 -7.70
C ARG A 131 -10.15 8.29 -7.12
N VAL A 132 -9.50 7.18 -7.46
CA VAL A 132 -9.79 5.85 -6.89
C VAL A 132 -9.33 5.84 -5.43
N ILE A 133 -10.14 5.26 -4.54
CA ILE A 133 -9.79 5.11 -3.13
C ILE A 133 -9.54 3.64 -2.87
N LYS A 134 -8.41 3.33 -2.23
CA LYS A 134 -7.98 1.98 -1.89
C LYS A 134 -7.92 1.87 -0.37
N ILE A 135 -8.51 0.79 0.14
CA ILE A 135 -8.46 0.42 1.56
C ILE A 135 -7.58 -0.84 1.64
N ASP A 136 -6.45 -0.69 2.29
CA ASP A 136 -5.48 -1.76 2.53
C ASP A 136 -5.81 -2.39 3.91
N ILE A 137 -5.99 -3.71 3.94
CA ILE A 137 -6.51 -4.48 5.09
C ILE A 137 -5.60 -5.70 5.32
N VAL A 138 -5.40 -6.09 6.58
CA VAL A 138 -4.73 -7.37 6.95
C VAL A 138 -5.69 -8.20 7.81
N TYR A 139 -5.83 -9.50 7.53
CA TYR A 139 -6.73 -10.40 8.26
C TYR A 139 -6.09 -11.75 8.58
#